data_AF-A0AAD1YHD2-F1
#
_entry.id   AF-A0AAD1YHD2-F1
#
_cell.length_a   1.000
_cell.length_b   1.000
_cell.length_c   1.000
_cell.angle_alpha   90.00
_cell.angle_beta   90.00
_cell.angle_gamma   90.00
#
_symmetry.space_group_name_H-M   'P 1'
#
loop_
_entity.id
_entity.type
_entity.pdbx_description
1 polymer ?
#
loop_
_entity_poly.entity_id
_entity_poly.type
_entity_poly.pdbx_seq_one_letter_code
_entity_poly.pdbx_strand_id
1 'polypeptide(L)' 'MKIKFYCYQCRETFNVSDRYLIKKDSVICPNCSLQLNEKSFISLKNAIQSLSEAHSANDNNQRIVFNIIDDVDY' A
#
# COMPACT_ATOMS: atom_id res chain seq x y z
N MET A 1 8.49 -4.49 -0.98
CA MET A 1 7.75 -3.59 -1.91
C MET A 1 8.05 -2.13 -1.57
N LYS A 2 8.19 -1.26 -2.57
CA LYS A 2 8.25 0.20 -2.36
C LYS A 2 6.93 0.81 -2.79
N ILE A 3 6.36 1.68 -1.97
CA ILE A 3 5.11 2.39 -2.25
C ILE A 3 5.44 3.85 -2.53
N LYS A 4 4.93 4.35 -3.66
CA LYS A 4 5.10 5.74 -4.08
C LYS A 4 3.93 6.56 -3.57
N PHE A 5 4.22 7.60 -2.81
CA PHE A 5 3.27 8.57 -2.31
C PHE A 5 3.36 9.86 -3.11
N TYR A 6 2.21 10.51 -3.28
CA TYR A 6 2.11 11.86 -3.81
C TYR A 6 1.59 12.78 -2.71
N CYS A 7 2.31 13.86 -2.43
CA CYS A 7 1.88 14.87 -1.47
C CYS A 7 1.06 15.96 -2.17
N TYR A 8 -0.20 16.14 -1.80
CA TYR A 8 -1.05 17.17 -2.42
C TYR A 8 -0.66 18.61 -2.05
N GLN A 9 0.05 18.83 -0.94
CA GLN A 9 0.43 20.16 -0.47
C GLN A 9 1.66 20.70 -1.21
N CYS A 10 2.75 19.93 -1.27
CA CYS A 10 3.97 20.36 -1.95
C CYS A 10 4.16 19.76 -3.35
N ARG A 11 3.23 18.88 -3.80
CA ARG A 11 3.24 18.21 -5.11
C ARG A 11 4.45 17.31 -5.37
N GLU A 12 5.25 17.06 -4.35
CA GLU A 12 6.37 16.14 -4.43
C GLU A 12 5.93 14.68 -4.30
N THR A 13 6.72 13.80 -4.90
CA THR A 13 6.57 12.36 -4.75
C THR A 13 7.70 11.79 -3.91
N PHE A 14 7.38 10.81 -3.07
CA PHE A 14 8.38 10.13 -2.26
C PHE A 14 8.04 8.65 -2.11
N ASN A 15 9.08 7.84 -1.91
CA ASN A 15 8.93 6.39 -1.79
C ASN A 15 9.12 5.98 -0.34
N VAL A 16 8.27 5.06 0.13
CA VAL A 16 8.42 4.44 1.45
C VAL A 16 8.41 2.92 1.28
N SER A 17 9.33 2.23 1.96
CA SER A 17 9.28 0.75 1.99
C SER A 17 8.10 0.29 2.83
N ASP A 18 7.39 -0.71 2.35
CA ASP A 18 6.42 -1.52 3.10
C ASP A 18 6.87 -1.86 4.53
N ARG A 19 8.12 -2.32 4.72
CA ARG A 19 8.68 -2.67 6.04
C ARG A 19 8.66 -1.52 7.04
N TYR A 20 8.77 -0.28 6.57
CA TYR A 20 8.67 0.91 7.41
C TYR A 20 7.23 1.32 7.66
N LEU A 21 6.32 1.09 6.71
CA LEU A 21 4.91 1.42 6.85
C LEU A 21 4.21 0.53 7.88
N ILE A 22 4.54 -0.77 7.92
CA ILE A 22 3.97 -1.71 8.91
C ILE A 22 4.37 -1.32 10.34
N LYS A 23 5.60 -0.81 10.54
CA LYS A 23 6.15 -0.47 11.87
C LYS A 23 5.83 0.94 12.35
N LYS A 24 5.28 1.80 11.49
CA LYS A 24 4.97 3.19 11.84
C LYS A 24 3.48 3.39 12.08
N ASP A 25 3.18 4.45 12.82
CA ASP A 25 1.82 4.90 13.12
C ASP A 25 1.37 6.06 12.24
N SER A 26 2.31 6.67 11.50
CA SER A 26 2.02 7.73 10.55
C SER A 26 3.02 7.79 9.40
N VAL A 27 2.60 8.45 8.31
CA VAL A 27 3.45 8.83 7.18
C VAL A 27 3.47 10.35 7.11
N ILE A 28 4.68 10.90 7.09
CA ILE A 28 4.93 12.33 7.02
C ILE A 28 5.66 12.62 5.72
N CYS A 29 5.19 13.62 4.97
CA CYS A 29 5.88 14.09 3.79
C CYS A 29 7.26 14.67 4.18
N PRO A 30 8.37 14.19 3.60
CA PRO A 30 9.70 14.68 3.95
C PRO A 30 9.96 16.13 3.51
N ASN A 31 9.16 16.66 2.58
CA ASN A 31 9.38 17.99 2.01
C ASN A 31 8.62 19.11 2.74
N CYS A 32 7.37 18.84 3.16
CA CYS A 32 6.52 19.87 3.80
C CYS A 32 5.98 19.46 5.16
N SER A 33 6.42 18.32 5.70
CA SER A 33 6.01 17.78 6.99
C SER A 33 4.50 17.51 7.13
N LEU A 34 3.76 17.55 6.02
CA LEU A 34 2.35 17.17 6.01
C LEU A 34 2.20 15.70 6.40
N GLN A 35 1.40 15.46 7.43
CA GLN A 35 1.03 14.12 7.86
C GLN A 35 -0.14 13.58 7.05
N LEU A 36 -0.04 12.34 6.59
CA LEU A 36 -1.13 11.63 5.95
C LEU A 36 -2.27 11.42 6.96
N ASN A 37 -3.52 11.55 6.50
CA ASN A 37 -4.70 11.29 7.31
C ASN A 37 -4.63 9.88 7.92
N GLU A 38 -4.86 9.79 9.23
CA GLU A 38 -4.84 8.57 10.01
C GLU A 38 -5.75 7.48 9.44
N LYS A 39 -6.99 7.81 9.04
CA LYS A 39 -7.92 6.83 8.47
C LYS A 39 -7.37 6.22 7.19
N SER A 40 -6.85 7.05 6.30
CA SER A 40 -6.23 6.60 5.05
C SER A 40 -4.97 5.78 5.31
N PHE A 41 -4.19 6.15 6.32
CA PHE A 41 -2.99 5.41 6.70
C PHE A 41 -3.30 4.02 7.28
N ILE A 42 -4.33 3.90 8.12
CA ILE A 42 -4.79 2.61 8.66
C ILE A 42 -5.25 1.67 7.54
N SER A 43 -6.08 2.17 6.62
CA SER A 43 -6.53 1.38 5.46
C SER A 43 -5.35 0.90 4.61
N LEU A 44 -4.36 1.77 4.36
CA LEU A 44 -3.15 1.42 3.64
C LEU A 44 -2.32 0.36 4.40
N LYS A 45 -2.14 0.52 5.72
CA LYS A 45 -1.39 -0.42 6.57
C LYS A 45 -2.01 -1.81 6.52
N ASN A 46 -3.34 -1.90 6.63
CA ASN A 46 -4.07 -3.17 6.51
C ASN A 46 -3.87 -3.82 5.13
N ALA A 47 -3.98 -3.04 4.05
CA ALA A 47 -3.77 -3.56 2.69
C ALA A 47 -2.34 -4.09 2.48
N ILE A 48 -1.33 -3.37 2.98
CA ILE A 48 0.07 -3.80 2.90
C ILE A 48 0.28 -5.08 3.71
N GLN A 49 -0.33 -5.19 4.88
CA GLN A 49 -0.22 -6.36 5.72
C GLN A 49 -0.84 -7.59 5.05
N SER A 50 -2.04 -7.47 4.48
CA SER A 50 -2.67 -8.55 3.70
C SER A 50 -1.84 -8.95 2.47
N LEU A 51 -1.23 -8.00 1.77
CA LEU A 51 -0.31 -8.29 0.66
C LEU A 51 0.94 -9.02 1.13
N SER A 52 1.51 -8.63 2.28
CA SER A 52 2.67 -9.30 2.87
C SER A 52 2.36 -10.73 3.28
N GLU A 53 1.19 -10.96 3.87
CA GLU A 53 0.69 -12.29 4.24
C GLU A 53 0.44 -13.14 3.00
N ALA A 54 -0.19 -12.60 1.95
CA ALA A 54 -0.41 -13.30 0.68
C ALA A 54 0.91 -13.66 -0.03
N HIS A 55 1.90 -12.77 -0.01
CA HIS A 55 3.24 -13.07 -0.52
C HIS A 55 3.91 -14.19 0.27
N SER A 56 3.79 -14.17 1.60
CA SER A 56 4.38 -15.20 2.47
C SER A 56 3.66 -16.55 2.32
N ALA A 57 2.36 -16.53 2.02
CA ALA A 57 1.58 -17.74 1.70
C ALA A 57 1.95 -18.29 0.31
N ASN A 58 2.28 -17.44 -0.65
CA ASN A 58 2.67 -17.86 -2.01
C ASN A 58 4.08 -18.47 -2.11
N ASP A 59 4.96 -18.25 -1.14
CA ASP A 59 6.21 -19.01 -1.01
C ASP A 59 5.95 -20.49 -0.66
N ASN A 60 4.72 -20.83 -0.26
CA ASN A 60 4.19 -22.19 -0.16
C ASN A 60 3.22 -22.51 -1.31
N ASN A 61 3.69 -22.43 -2.56
CA ASN A 61 3.12 -23.12 -3.73
C ASN A 61 1.59 -23.12 -3.88
N GLN A 62 0.95 -21.97 -4.08
CA GLN A 62 -0.39 -21.91 -4.68
C GLN A 62 -0.48 -20.79 -5.73
N ARG A 63 -0.44 -21.17 -7.01
CA ARG A 63 -0.80 -20.29 -8.13
C ARG A 63 -2.26 -19.88 -7.98
N ILE A 64 -2.52 -18.68 -7.46
CA ILE A 64 -3.84 -18.06 -7.55
C ILE A 64 -3.97 -17.47 -8.96
N VAL A 65 -4.67 -18.19 -9.83
CA VAL A 65 -5.10 -17.70 -11.14
C VAL A 65 -6.34 -16.84 -10.92
N PHE A 66 -6.20 -15.51 -11.00
CA PHE A 66 -7.36 -14.63 -11.10
C PHE A 66 -7.91 -14.71 -12.53
N ASN A 67 -8.96 -15.51 -12.73
CA ASN A 67 -9.83 -15.35 -13.89
C ASN A 67 -10.75 -14.17 -13.59
N ILE A 68 -10.46 -13.01 -14.19
CA ILE A 68 -11.41 -11.92 -14.28
C ILE A 68 -12.40 -12.33 -15.37
N ILE A 69 -13.61 -12.71 -14.96
CA ILE A 69 -14.72 -12.90 -15.89
C ILE A 69 -15.28 -11.51 -16.16
N ASP A 70 -15.03 -10.97 -17.35
CA ASP A 70 -15.68 -9.77 -17.85
C ASP A 70 -17.11 -10.13 -18.28
N ASP A 71 -18.04 -10.22 -17.32
CA ASP A 71 -19.47 -10.22 -17.62
C ASP A 71 -19.92 -8.77 -17.82
N VAL A 72 -19.75 -8.27 -19.05
CA VAL A 72 -20.46 -7.08 -19.54
C VAL A 72 -21.71 -7.57 -20.26
N ASP A 73 -22.83 -7.65 -19.54
CA ASP A 73 -24.16 -7.80 -20.12
C ASP A 73 -24.49 -6.53 -20.93
N TYR A 74 -24.86 -6.71 -22.20
CA TYR A 74 -25.38 -5.69 -23.11
C TYR A 74 -26.83 -5.99 -23.47
#